data_AF-A0A924HAR2-F1
#
_entry.id   AF-A0A924HAR2-F1
#
_cell.length_a   1.000
_cell.length_b   1.000
_cell.length_c   1.000
_cell.angle_alpha   90.00
_cell.angle_beta   90.00
_cell.angle_gamma   90.00
#
_symmetry.space_group_name_H-M   'P 1'
#
loop_
_entity.id
_entity.type
_entity.pdbx_description
1 polymer ?
#
loop_
_entity_poly.entity_id
_entity_poly.type
_entity_poly.pdbx_seq_one_letter_code
_entity_poly.pdbx_strand_id
1 'polypeptide(L)'
;TDNLPPDEIKRAKDAGVVAAKLYPAGATTNSDAGVTDLRKTYKTLEAMQKEGLLLLVHGEVTSPDIDLFDREAVFIDTQLIPLRRDFPELKIVFEHITTKEAAHYVRDADKFTAATITAHHLLYNRNAIFTGGIRPHYYCLPVLKRETHRLALVEAAVSDSPRFFLGTDSAPHPAHLKEHASGCAGCYTAHAAMELYAEAFEAASALHKLEAFASFNGADFYGLPRNTGTVTLKKETWTPPESFAFGEGQLKPLRSGESLAWRMV
;
A
#
# COMPACT_ATOMS: atom_id res chain seq x y z
N THR A 1 -12.62 -7.37 -11.96
CA THR A 1 -13.46 -8.50 -11.51
C THR A 1 -13.23 -9.69 -12.42
N ASP A 2 -13.83 -10.84 -12.13
CA ASP A 2 -13.74 -12.06 -12.98
C ASP A 2 -14.15 -11.83 -14.44
N ASN A 3 -15.00 -10.83 -14.70
CA ASN A 3 -15.68 -10.66 -15.98
C ASN A 3 -15.19 -9.46 -16.80
N LEU A 4 -14.13 -8.76 -16.35
CA LEU A 4 -13.63 -7.58 -17.08
C LEU A 4 -13.13 -8.01 -18.48
N PRO A 5 -13.78 -7.60 -19.58
CA PRO A 5 -13.41 -8.04 -20.91
C PRO A 5 -12.01 -7.56 -21.32
N PRO A 6 -11.22 -8.34 -22.09
CA PRO A 6 -9.88 -7.93 -22.50
C PRO A 6 -9.84 -6.65 -23.38
N ASP A 7 -10.88 -6.40 -24.17
CA ASP A 7 -10.98 -5.21 -25.03
C ASP A 7 -11.17 -3.91 -24.22
N GLU A 8 -11.68 -4.00 -22.98
CA GLU A 8 -11.72 -2.85 -22.06
C GLU A 8 -10.33 -2.31 -21.76
N ILE A 9 -9.29 -3.15 -21.77
CA ILE A 9 -7.93 -2.73 -21.44
C ILE A 9 -7.41 -1.70 -22.44
N LYS A 10 -7.65 -1.94 -23.74
CA LYS A 10 -7.26 -0.99 -24.78
C LYS A 10 -8.02 0.32 -24.63
N ARG A 11 -9.33 0.24 -24.38
CA ARG A 11 -10.18 1.43 -24.20
C ARG A 11 -9.77 2.22 -22.96
N ALA A 12 -9.45 1.55 -21.86
CA ALA A 12 -8.94 2.15 -20.65
C ALA A 12 -7.59 2.86 -20.90
N LYS A 13 -6.67 2.20 -21.61
CA LYS A 13 -5.39 2.80 -21.99
C LYS A 13 -5.59 4.07 -22.83
N ASP A 14 -6.47 4.02 -23.82
CA ASP A 14 -6.78 5.16 -24.70
C ASP A 14 -7.46 6.31 -23.93
N ALA A 15 -8.19 5.98 -22.86
CA ALA A 15 -8.77 6.95 -21.94
C ALA A 15 -7.76 7.49 -20.89
N GLY A 16 -6.49 7.10 -20.96
CA GLY A 16 -5.43 7.57 -20.05
C GLY A 16 -5.34 6.80 -18.73
N VAL A 17 -6.04 5.68 -18.58
CA VAL A 17 -5.84 4.79 -17.43
C VAL A 17 -4.44 4.18 -17.50
N VAL A 18 -3.72 4.20 -16.38
CA VAL A 18 -2.33 3.70 -16.30
C VAL A 18 -2.23 2.32 -15.67
N ALA A 19 -3.23 1.92 -14.89
CA ALA A 19 -3.21 0.67 -14.13
C ALA A 19 -4.63 0.14 -13.83
N ALA A 20 -4.73 -1.15 -13.53
CA ALA A 20 -5.92 -1.77 -12.96
C ALA A 20 -5.59 -2.39 -11.59
N LYS A 21 -6.51 -2.24 -10.63
CA LYS A 21 -6.35 -2.79 -9.27
C LYS A 21 -7.04 -4.14 -9.14
N LEU A 22 -6.31 -5.14 -8.68
CA LEU A 22 -6.80 -6.46 -8.30
C LEU A 22 -7.02 -6.51 -6.79
N TYR A 23 -8.27 -6.76 -6.41
CA TYR A 23 -8.66 -7.17 -5.07
C TYR A 23 -9.14 -8.62 -5.12
N PRO A 24 -8.55 -9.54 -4.34
CA PRO A 24 -9.15 -10.84 -4.08
C PRO A 24 -10.51 -10.66 -3.40
N ALA A 25 -11.49 -11.48 -3.77
CA ALA A 25 -12.84 -11.34 -3.23
C ALA A 25 -12.83 -11.48 -1.68
N GLY A 26 -13.38 -10.48 -0.99
CA GLY A 26 -13.47 -10.42 0.47
C GLY A 26 -12.16 -10.06 1.20
N ALA A 27 -11.11 -9.63 0.50
CA ALA A 27 -9.81 -9.32 1.11
C ALA A 27 -9.82 -8.02 1.93
N THR A 28 -10.62 -7.04 1.54
CA THR A 28 -10.70 -5.72 2.19
C THR A 28 -12.05 -5.03 1.95
N THR A 29 -12.21 -3.79 2.41
CA THR A 29 -13.43 -2.98 2.24
C THR A 29 -13.85 -2.92 0.76
N ASN A 30 -15.15 -3.16 0.51
CA ASN A 30 -15.77 -3.14 -0.82
C ASN A 30 -15.18 -4.13 -1.85
N SER A 31 -14.52 -5.19 -1.38
CA SER A 31 -13.91 -6.21 -2.25
C SER A 31 -14.79 -7.43 -2.52
N ASP A 32 -16.04 -7.47 -2.08
CA ASP A 32 -16.93 -8.63 -2.27
C ASP A 32 -17.17 -8.97 -3.76
N ALA A 33 -17.12 -7.95 -4.62
CA ALA A 33 -17.17 -8.10 -6.08
C ALA A 33 -15.79 -8.35 -6.73
N GLY A 34 -14.77 -8.67 -5.92
CA GLY A 34 -13.39 -8.88 -6.32
C GLY A 34 -13.19 -10.11 -7.20
N VAL A 35 -11.92 -10.43 -7.47
CA VAL A 35 -11.54 -11.61 -8.25
C VAL A 35 -11.64 -12.85 -7.37
N THR A 36 -12.40 -13.86 -7.81
CA THR A 36 -12.57 -15.12 -7.06
C THR A 36 -11.47 -16.13 -7.39
N ASP A 37 -10.95 -16.07 -8.61
CA ASP A 37 -9.86 -16.90 -9.11
C ASP A 37 -9.09 -16.11 -10.16
N LEU A 38 -7.79 -15.90 -9.92
CA LEU A 38 -6.93 -15.15 -10.83
C LEU A 38 -6.97 -15.69 -12.26
N ARG A 39 -7.14 -17.00 -12.44
CA ARG A 39 -7.20 -17.66 -13.76
C ARG A 39 -8.32 -17.14 -14.64
N LYS A 40 -9.43 -16.69 -14.04
CA LYS A 40 -10.55 -16.10 -14.80
C LYS A 40 -10.17 -14.78 -15.45
N THR A 41 -9.17 -14.08 -14.91
CA THR A 41 -8.69 -12.80 -15.43
C THR A 41 -7.56 -12.93 -16.44
N TYR A 42 -7.07 -14.13 -16.76
CA TYR A 42 -5.86 -14.32 -17.57
C TYR A 42 -5.93 -13.66 -18.95
N LYS A 43 -7.07 -13.75 -19.65
CA LYS A 43 -7.24 -13.06 -20.95
C LYS A 43 -7.10 -11.54 -20.82
N THR A 44 -7.58 -10.99 -19.71
CA THR A 44 -7.51 -9.57 -19.38
C THR A 44 -6.09 -9.18 -18.99
N LEU A 45 -5.40 -10.01 -18.21
CA LEU A 45 -4.00 -9.81 -17.83
C LEU A 45 -3.05 -9.90 -19.03
N GLU A 46 -3.32 -10.80 -19.98
CA GLU A 46 -2.62 -10.88 -21.26
C GLU A 46 -2.77 -9.58 -22.05
N ALA A 47 -3.99 -9.03 -22.14
CA ALA A 47 -4.22 -7.73 -22.76
C ALA A 47 -3.50 -6.60 -22.00
N MET A 48 -3.49 -6.61 -20.67
CA MET A 48 -2.75 -5.62 -19.87
C MET A 48 -1.24 -5.67 -20.15
N GLN A 49 -0.66 -6.87 -20.23
CA GLN A 49 0.74 -7.06 -20.58
C GLN A 49 1.05 -6.48 -21.97
N LYS A 50 0.20 -6.78 -22.96
CA LYS A 50 0.35 -6.29 -24.33
C LYS A 50 0.25 -4.76 -24.44
N GLU A 51 -0.70 -4.15 -23.74
CA GLU A 51 -0.96 -2.70 -23.78
C GLU A 51 -0.08 -1.91 -22.80
N GLY A 52 0.73 -2.60 -21.98
CA GLY A 52 1.59 -1.99 -20.97
C GLY A 52 0.83 -1.33 -19.82
N LEU A 53 -0.37 -1.82 -19.49
CA LEU A 53 -1.13 -1.39 -18.32
C LEU A 53 -0.61 -2.11 -17.07
N LEU A 54 -0.41 -1.37 -15.98
CA LEU A 54 0.09 -1.95 -14.73
C LEU A 54 -1.01 -2.72 -13.99
N LEU A 55 -0.64 -3.84 -13.36
CA LEU A 55 -1.48 -4.55 -12.40
C LEU A 55 -1.07 -4.15 -10.98
N LEU A 56 -1.98 -3.51 -10.26
CA LEU A 56 -1.80 -3.22 -8.83
C LEU A 56 -2.46 -4.33 -8.04
N VAL A 57 -1.78 -4.91 -7.05
CA VAL A 57 -2.25 -6.12 -6.37
C VAL A 57 -2.35 -5.88 -4.87
N HIS A 58 -3.56 -6.04 -4.32
CA HIS A 58 -3.72 -6.32 -2.90
C HIS A 58 -3.44 -7.81 -2.67
N GLY A 59 -2.23 -8.13 -2.22
CA GLY A 59 -1.73 -9.52 -2.21
C GLY A 59 -2.00 -10.27 -0.90
N GLU A 60 -3.26 -10.54 -0.59
CA GLU A 60 -3.66 -11.45 0.50
C GLU A 60 -4.60 -12.53 -0.03
N VAL A 61 -4.41 -13.78 0.38
CA VAL A 61 -5.44 -14.81 0.20
C VAL A 61 -6.55 -14.63 1.23
N THR A 62 -7.78 -15.03 0.89
CA THR A 62 -8.96 -14.79 1.75
C THR A 62 -9.57 -16.06 2.34
N SER A 63 -8.89 -17.20 2.17
CA SER A 63 -9.35 -18.48 2.74
C SER A 63 -9.52 -18.36 4.26
N PRO A 64 -10.66 -18.85 4.83
CA PRO A 64 -10.89 -18.83 6.27
C PRO A 64 -9.93 -19.76 7.04
N ASP A 65 -9.30 -20.72 6.36
CA ASP A 65 -8.35 -21.66 6.97
C ASP A 65 -6.94 -21.08 7.16
N ILE A 66 -6.69 -19.87 6.63
CA ILE A 66 -5.39 -19.21 6.66
C ILE A 66 -5.46 -18.05 7.65
N ASP A 67 -4.54 -18.09 8.63
CA ASP A 67 -4.41 -17.04 9.64
C ASP A 67 -4.18 -15.68 8.99
N LEU A 68 -4.84 -14.64 9.52
CA LEU A 68 -4.78 -13.27 9.02
C LEU A 68 -3.34 -12.77 8.86
N PHE A 69 -2.42 -13.17 9.74
CA PHE A 69 -1.02 -12.74 9.69
C PHE A 69 -0.20 -13.44 8.60
N ASP A 70 -0.66 -14.58 8.07
CA ASP A 70 0.04 -15.40 7.08
C ASP A 70 -0.45 -15.19 5.64
N ARG A 71 -1.60 -14.52 5.46
CA ARG A 71 -2.27 -14.35 4.16
C ARG A 71 -1.40 -13.73 3.07
N GLU A 72 -0.55 -12.76 3.41
CA GLU A 72 0.35 -12.11 2.44
C GLU A 72 1.44 -13.06 1.96
N ALA A 73 2.05 -13.82 2.87
CA ALA A 73 3.08 -14.80 2.51
C ALA A 73 2.50 -15.94 1.64
N VAL A 74 1.33 -16.45 2.01
CA VAL A 74 0.66 -17.50 1.21
C VAL A 74 0.24 -16.98 -0.18
N PHE A 75 -0.14 -15.70 -0.29
CA PHE A 75 -0.42 -15.10 -1.60
C PHE A 75 0.79 -15.10 -2.51
N ILE A 76 1.99 -14.82 -1.98
CA ILE A 76 3.24 -14.86 -2.76
C ILE A 76 3.42 -16.25 -3.39
N ASP A 77 3.37 -17.29 -2.56
CA ASP A 77 3.64 -18.67 -2.97
C ASP A 77 2.58 -19.21 -3.93
N THR A 78 1.31 -18.96 -3.63
CA THR A 78 0.20 -19.62 -4.32
C THR A 78 -0.36 -18.84 -5.50
N GLN A 79 -0.16 -17.52 -5.54
CA GLN A 79 -0.75 -16.64 -6.57
C GLN A 79 0.32 -15.84 -7.32
N LEU A 80 1.17 -15.08 -6.61
CA LEU A 80 2.06 -14.12 -7.26
C LEU A 80 3.19 -14.79 -8.06
N ILE A 81 3.83 -15.82 -7.49
CA ILE A 81 4.88 -16.59 -8.19
C ILE A 81 4.33 -17.26 -9.47
N PRO A 82 3.20 -18.00 -9.43
CA PRO A 82 2.58 -18.52 -10.65
C PRO A 82 2.22 -17.43 -11.66
N LEU A 83 1.65 -16.32 -11.20
CA LEU A 83 1.26 -15.21 -12.07
C LEU A 83 2.46 -14.61 -12.80
N ARG A 84 3.58 -14.39 -12.10
CA ARG A 84 4.82 -13.87 -12.71
C ARG A 84 5.43 -14.83 -13.73
N ARG A 85 5.35 -16.14 -13.48
CA ARG A 85 5.78 -17.16 -14.44
C ARG A 85 4.96 -17.10 -15.72
N ASP A 86 3.63 -16.95 -15.59
CA ASP A 86 2.71 -16.98 -16.72
C ASP A 86 2.70 -15.63 -17.50
N PHE A 87 3.02 -14.51 -16.84
CA PHE A 87 3.08 -13.16 -17.44
C PHE A 87 4.38 -12.41 -17.11
N PRO A 88 5.54 -12.84 -17.65
CA PRO A 88 6.85 -12.32 -17.26
C PRO A 88 7.09 -10.85 -17.65
N GLU A 89 6.28 -10.25 -18.52
CA GLU A 89 6.43 -8.84 -18.93
C GLU A 89 5.33 -7.92 -18.36
N LEU A 90 4.32 -8.49 -17.69
CA LEU A 90 3.27 -7.70 -17.04
C LEU A 90 3.88 -6.91 -15.89
N LYS A 91 3.79 -5.58 -15.92
CA LYS A 91 4.22 -4.76 -14.78
C LYS A 91 3.27 -4.96 -13.60
N ILE A 92 3.79 -5.37 -12.45
CA ILE A 92 3.04 -5.57 -11.21
C ILE A 92 3.58 -4.66 -10.11
N VAL A 93 2.65 -3.99 -9.42
CA VAL A 93 2.91 -3.35 -8.13
C VAL A 93 2.26 -4.19 -7.04
N PHE A 94 3.07 -4.77 -6.17
CA PHE A 94 2.60 -5.39 -4.94
C PHE A 94 2.30 -4.27 -3.94
N GLU A 95 1.02 -3.92 -3.83
CA GLU A 95 0.62 -2.77 -3.02
C GLU A 95 0.84 -3.05 -1.53
N HIS A 96 1.14 -1.98 -0.79
CA HIS A 96 1.14 -1.88 0.67
C HIS A 96 1.68 -3.14 1.37
N ILE A 97 2.88 -3.59 0.98
CA ILE A 97 3.49 -4.82 1.52
C ILE A 97 3.71 -4.69 3.04
N THR A 98 3.52 -5.77 3.77
CA THR A 98 3.54 -5.75 5.25
C THR A 98 4.48 -6.77 5.87
N THR A 99 5.04 -7.68 5.07
CA THR A 99 5.87 -8.79 5.52
C THR A 99 7.32 -8.69 5.02
N LYS A 100 8.25 -9.22 5.82
CA LYS A 100 9.63 -9.51 5.39
C LYS A 100 9.67 -10.35 4.11
N GLU A 101 8.77 -11.32 3.99
CA GLU A 101 8.63 -12.21 2.85
C GLU A 101 8.35 -11.41 1.57
N ALA A 102 7.38 -10.49 1.60
CA ALA A 102 7.09 -9.60 0.47
C ALA A 102 8.24 -8.63 0.16
N ALA A 103 8.86 -8.04 1.19
CA ALA A 103 10.02 -7.16 1.01
C ALA A 103 11.18 -7.89 0.31
N HIS A 104 11.50 -9.11 0.74
CA HIS A 104 12.53 -9.94 0.12
C HIS A 104 12.16 -10.37 -1.29
N TYR A 105 10.91 -10.81 -1.49
CA TYR A 105 10.43 -11.20 -2.81
C TYR A 105 10.61 -10.09 -3.84
N VAL A 106 10.20 -8.87 -3.50
CA VAL A 106 10.31 -7.71 -4.42
C VAL A 106 11.75 -7.25 -4.61
N ARG A 107 12.58 -7.31 -3.55
CA ARG A 107 14.03 -7.01 -3.64
C ARG A 107 14.69 -7.89 -4.70
N ASP A 108 14.36 -9.19 -4.70
CA ASP A 108 14.98 -10.21 -5.54
C ASP A 108 14.29 -10.39 -6.91
N ALA A 109 13.20 -9.66 -7.18
CA ALA A 109 12.41 -9.77 -8.41
C ALA A 109 13.10 -9.15 -9.66
N ASP A 110 12.43 -9.20 -10.81
CA ASP A 110 12.84 -8.54 -12.05
C ASP A 110 12.26 -7.10 -12.18
N LYS A 111 12.66 -6.37 -13.22
CA LYS A 111 12.28 -4.95 -13.45
C LYS A 111 10.78 -4.70 -13.60
N PHE A 112 9.96 -5.74 -13.78
CA PHE A 112 8.51 -5.65 -13.94
C PHE A 112 7.77 -5.80 -12.61
N THR A 113 8.47 -6.00 -11.48
CA THR A 113 7.85 -6.10 -10.15
C THR A 113 8.37 -5.00 -9.23
N ALA A 114 7.43 -4.26 -8.63
CA ALA A 114 7.69 -3.24 -7.62
C ALA A 114 6.71 -3.37 -6.45
N ALA A 115 6.90 -2.56 -5.42
CA ALA A 115 5.97 -2.49 -4.29
C ALA A 115 5.81 -1.07 -3.75
N THR A 116 4.61 -0.79 -3.25
CA THR A 116 4.38 0.37 -2.40
C THR A 116 4.51 -0.02 -0.94
N ILE A 117 5.01 0.89 -0.11
CA ILE A 117 5.08 0.72 1.34
C ILE A 117 4.39 1.92 1.99
N THR A 118 3.50 1.67 2.94
CA THR A 118 2.74 2.72 3.62
C THR A 118 3.50 3.31 4.80
N ALA A 119 3.21 4.57 5.14
CA ALA A 119 3.83 5.22 6.30
C ALA A 119 3.52 4.48 7.62
N HIS A 120 2.29 3.97 7.77
CA HIS A 120 1.88 3.27 8.99
C HIS A 120 2.56 1.90 9.14
N HIS A 121 2.87 1.20 8.04
CA HIS A 121 3.65 -0.05 8.09
C HIS A 121 5.15 0.17 8.31
N LEU A 122 5.69 1.37 8.05
CA LEU A 122 7.05 1.74 8.41
C LEU A 122 7.17 2.14 9.90
N LEU A 123 6.19 2.88 10.41
CA LEU A 123 6.21 3.44 11.76
C LEU A 123 5.79 2.43 12.83
N TYR A 124 4.89 1.49 12.51
CA TYR A 124 4.26 0.64 13.51
C TYR A 124 4.40 -0.84 13.22
N ASN A 125 4.43 -1.62 14.29
CA ASN A 125 4.17 -3.06 14.27
C ASN A 125 2.84 -3.34 14.98
N ARG A 126 2.39 -4.59 14.95
CA ARG A 126 1.07 -5.01 15.46
C ARG A 126 0.82 -4.69 16.93
N ASN A 127 1.85 -4.50 17.75
CA ASN A 127 1.64 -4.06 19.14
C ASN A 127 0.91 -2.72 19.18
N ALA A 128 1.05 -1.89 18.14
CA ALA A 128 0.33 -0.65 18.03
C ALA A 128 -1.20 -0.86 18.01
N ILE A 129 -1.72 -2.00 17.57
CA ILE A 129 -3.17 -2.26 17.62
C ILE A 129 -3.64 -2.50 19.06
N PHE A 130 -2.76 -2.97 19.95
CA PHE A 130 -3.13 -3.47 21.29
C PHE A 130 -2.53 -2.68 22.46
N THR A 131 -1.75 -1.63 22.19
CA THR A 131 -1.07 -0.85 23.24
C THR A 131 -2.09 -0.07 24.06
N GLY A 132 -2.19 -0.40 25.36
CA GLY A 132 -3.12 0.23 26.29
C GLY A 132 -4.60 -0.13 26.06
N GLY A 133 -4.86 -1.12 25.20
CA GLY A 133 -6.21 -1.48 24.75
C GLY A 133 -6.28 -1.64 23.23
N ILE A 134 -7.44 -2.07 22.72
CA ILE A 134 -7.65 -2.15 21.27
C ILE A 134 -7.78 -0.76 20.66
N ARG A 135 -6.92 -0.44 19.68
CA ARG A 135 -6.86 0.85 18.98
C ARG A 135 -7.31 0.67 17.53
N PRO A 136 -8.63 0.78 17.23
CA PRO A 136 -9.18 0.44 15.92
C PRO A 136 -8.67 1.34 14.78
N HIS A 137 -8.25 2.57 15.08
CA HIS A 137 -7.67 3.48 14.07
C HIS A 137 -6.30 3.03 13.53
N TYR A 138 -5.65 2.06 14.19
CA TYR A 138 -4.43 1.41 13.73
C TYR A 138 -4.69 0.09 12.99
N TYR A 139 -5.96 -0.35 12.90
CA TYR A 139 -6.35 -1.54 12.16
C TYR A 139 -6.55 -1.20 10.66
N CYS A 140 -5.79 -1.87 9.81
CA CYS A 140 -5.82 -1.80 8.34
C CYS A 140 -5.59 -3.20 7.75
N LEU A 141 -5.70 -3.32 6.42
CA LEU A 141 -5.43 -4.56 5.69
C LEU A 141 -4.47 -4.28 4.52
N PRO A 142 -3.37 -5.03 4.36
CA PRO A 142 -2.95 -6.15 5.22
C PRO A 142 -2.61 -5.68 6.63
N VAL A 143 -2.85 -6.53 7.64
CA VAL A 143 -2.74 -6.10 9.05
C VAL A 143 -1.29 -5.80 9.43
N LEU A 144 -1.07 -4.83 10.33
CA LEU A 144 0.24 -4.63 10.98
C LEU A 144 0.80 -5.97 11.46
N LYS A 145 2.08 -6.25 11.15
CA LYS A 145 2.76 -7.52 11.45
C LYS A 145 3.73 -7.38 12.63
N ARG A 146 4.47 -8.44 12.97
CA ARG A 146 5.52 -8.39 14.02
C ARG A 146 6.65 -7.42 13.64
N GLU A 147 7.41 -6.99 14.64
CA GLU A 147 8.52 -6.02 14.47
C GLU A 147 9.55 -6.47 13.43
N THR A 148 9.82 -7.77 13.31
CA THR A 148 10.71 -8.33 12.30
C THR A 148 10.29 -7.99 10.87
N HIS A 149 8.98 -7.90 10.60
CA HIS A 149 8.49 -7.50 9.29
C HIS A 149 8.60 -5.98 9.11
N ARG A 150 8.22 -5.18 10.12
CA ARG A 150 8.39 -3.71 10.09
C ARG A 150 9.82 -3.30 9.76
N LEU A 151 10.80 -3.93 10.41
CA LEU A 151 12.22 -3.66 10.15
C LEU A 151 12.63 -3.99 8.72
N ALA A 152 12.13 -5.09 8.15
CA ALA A 152 12.38 -5.46 6.75
C ALA A 152 11.74 -4.46 5.76
N LEU A 153 10.57 -3.91 6.09
CA LEU A 153 9.95 -2.84 5.29
C LEU A 153 10.76 -1.55 5.35
N VAL A 154 11.27 -1.18 6.52
CA VAL A 154 12.16 -0.02 6.67
C VAL A 154 13.42 -0.22 5.84
N GLU A 155 14.07 -1.37 5.95
CA GLU A 155 15.25 -1.72 5.13
C GLU A 155 14.97 -1.61 3.63
N ALA A 156 13.83 -2.11 3.18
CA ALA A 156 13.41 -2.02 1.78
C ALA A 156 13.18 -0.56 1.34
N ALA A 157 12.43 0.22 2.13
CA ALA A 157 12.09 1.62 1.82
C ALA A 157 13.32 2.53 1.76
N VAL A 158 14.34 2.29 2.60
CA VAL A 158 15.58 3.08 2.64
C VAL A 158 16.72 2.44 1.83
N SER A 159 16.43 1.43 1.02
CA SER A 159 17.41 0.86 0.09
C SER A 159 17.62 1.77 -1.14
N ASP A 160 18.64 1.48 -1.93
CA ASP A 160 18.85 2.14 -3.24
C ASP A 160 18.05 1.45 -4.37
N SER A 161 17.17 0.51 -4.02
CA SER A 161 16.34 -0.21 -5.00
C SER A 161 15.27 0.71 -5.57
N PRO A 162 15.15 0.83 -6.91
CA PRO A 162 14.10 1.64 -7.54
C PRO A 162 12.71 0.98 -7.48
N ARG A 163 12.61 -0.21 -6.87
CA ARG A 163 11.37 -1.01 -6.85
C ARG A 163 10.45 -0.69 -5.68
N PHE A 164 10.92 0.09 -4.70
CA PHE A 164 10.13 0.48 -3.54
C PHE A 164 9.82 1.97 -3.63
N PHE A 165 8.54 2.32 -3.52
CA PHE A 165 8.09 3.70 -3.58
C PHE A 165 6.88 3.97 -2.71
N LEU A 166 6.59 5.26 -2.54
CA LEU A 166 5.52 5.75 -1.69
C LEU A 166 4.14 5.30 -2.21
N GLY A 167 3.36 4.66 -1.35
CA GLY A 167 1.92 4.49 -1.50
C GLY A 167 1.27 4.57 -0.13
N THR A 168 0.44 5.59 0.10
CA THR A 168 -0.06 5.89 1.46
C THR A 168 -1.04 4.87 2.00
N ASP A 169 -1.80 4.25 1.08
CA ASP A 169 -3.04 3.52 1.39
C ASP A 169 -3.92 4.28 2.41
N SER A 170 -4.00 5.61 2.23
CA SER A 170 -4.82 6.43 3.12
C SER A 170 -6.29 6.10 2.89
N ALA A 171 -6.88 5.37 3.83
CA ALA A 171 -8.23 4.83 3.76
C ALA A 171 -9.11 5.45 4.86
N PRO A 172 -9.71 6.63 4.62
CA PRO A 172 -10.56 7.29 5.61
C PRO A 172 -11.89 6.55 5.80
N HIS A 173 -12.26 6.33 7.06
CA HIS A 173 -13.58 5.87 7.46
C HIS A 173 -14.14 6.78 8.56
N PRO A 174 -15.45 7.09 8.55
CA PRO A 174 -16.11 7.75 9.66
C PRO A 174 -15.77 7.06 10.99
N ALA A 175 -15.49 7.85 12.04
CA ALA A 175 -15.02 7.35 13.33
C ALA A 175 -15.95 6.29 13.92
N HIS A 176 -17.27 6.45 13.77
CA HIS A 176 -18.26 5.49 14.25
C HIS A 176 -18.20 4.11 13.56
N LEU A 177 -17.65 4.02 12.33
CA LEU A 177 -17.42 2.75 11.64
C LEU A 177 -16.08 2.09 12.03
N LYS A 178 -15.15 2.87 12.58
CA LYS A 178 -13.90 2.37 13.17
C LYS A 178 -14.13 1.89 14.61
N GLU A 179 -14.87 2.68 15.38
CA GLU A 179 -15.20 2.46 16.81
C GLU A 179 -16.47 1.61 16.94
N HIS A 180 -16.45 0.44 16.31
CA HIS A 180 -17.61 -0.43 16.14
C HIS A 180 -17.30 -1.87 16.59
N ALA A 181 -18.33 -2.68 16.84
CA ALA A 181 -18.18 -4.10 17.18
C ALA A 181 -17.48 -4.90 16.06
N SER A 182 -17.62 -4.44 14.82
CA SER A 182 -16.85 -4.87 13.65
C SER A 182 -16.33 -3.60 12.96
N GLY A 183 -15.13 -3.19 13.34
CA GLY A 183 -14.52 -1.93 12.86
C GLY A 183 -13.94 -2.07 11.46
N CYS A 184 -14.16 -1.08 10.60
CA CYS A 184 -13.57 -1.07 9.25
C CYS A 184 -12.04 -1.06 9.30
N ALA A 185 -11.39 -1.75 8.36
CA ALA A 185 -9.96 -1.68 8.14
C ALA A 185 -9.60 -0.40 7.36
N GLY A 186 -8.60 0.35 7.82
CA GLY A 186 -8.09 1.52 7.11
C GLY A 186 -7.50 2.57 8.04
N CYS A 187 -6.36 3.15 7.66
CA CYS A 187 -5.73 4.25 8.40
C CYS A 187 -5.81 5.54 7.57
N TYR A 188 -6.27 6.63 8.18
CA TYR A 188 -6.27 7.94 7.52
C TYR A 188 -4.93 8.66 7.75
N THR A 189 -4.08 8.67 6.73
CA THR A 189 -2.71 9.22 6.78
C THR A 189 -2.49 10.41 5.85
N ALA A 190 -3.36 10.66 4.88
CA ALA A 190 -3.18 11.72 3.88
C ALA A 190 -3.01 13.12 4.47
N HIS A 191 -3.55 13.38 5.67
CA HIS A 191 -3.43 14.68 6.35
C HIS A 191 -1.98 15.09 6.69
N ALA A 192 -1.05 14.13 6.79
CA ALA A 192 0.35 14.35 7.17
C ALA A 192 1.29 13.29 6.57
N ALA A 193 0.99 12.82 5.35
CA ALA A 193 1.68 11.67 4.78
C ALA A 193 3.20 11.88 4.64
N MET A 194 3.61 13.04 4.13
CA MET A 194 5.03 13.34 3.91
C MET A 194 5.80 13.47 5.22
N GLU A 195 5.17 14.05 6.24
CA GLU A 195 5.69 14.17 7.60
C GLU A 195 5.91 12.78 8.23
N LEU A 196 4.94 11.87 8.09
CA LEU A 196 5.05 10.50 8.61
C LEU A 196 6.18 9.70 7.93
N TYR A 197 6.35 9.84 6.61
CA TYR A 197 7.49 9.23 5.92
C TYR A 197 8.82 9.86 6.33
N ALA A 198 8.87 11.19 6.52
CA ALA A 198 10.07 11.87 6.99
C ALA A 198 10.52 11.34 8.36
N GLU A 199 9.59 11.14 9.30
CA GLU A 199 9.89 10.52 10.59
C GLU A 199 10.44 9.10 10.43
N ALA A 200 9.82 8.27 9.58
CA ALA A 200 10.28 6.90 9.34
C ALA A 200 11.71 6.85 8.75
N PHE A 201 12.00 7.70 7.76
CA PHE A 201 13.31 7.77 7.11
C PHE A 201 14.37 8.41 8.02
N GLU A 202 14.00 9.43 8.81
CA GLU A 202 14.89 10.03 9.80
C GLU A 202 15.26 9.03 10.89
N ALA A 203 14.31 8.25 11.41
CA ALA A 203 14.56 7.21 12.41
C ALA A 203 15.53 6.12 11.91
N ALA A 204 15.57 5.89 10.58
CA ALA A 204 16.52 5.00 9.92
C ALA A 204 17.84 5.70 9.49
N SER A 205 18.06 6.96 9.89
CA SER A 205 19.21 7.78 9.45
C SER A 205 19.35 7.90 7.92
N ALA A 206 18.23 7.87 7.20
CA ALA A 206 18.19 7.76 5.74
C ALA A 206 17.33 8.86 5.08
N LEU A 207 17.14 10.01 5.73
CA LEU A 207 16.31 11.11 5.20
C LEU A 207 16.71 11.55 3.78
N HIS A 208 17.99 11.47 3.44
CA HIS A 208 18.51 11.77 2.10
C HIS A 208 17.97 10.85 0.98
N LYS A 209 17.38 9.70 1.33
CA LYS A 209 16.77 8.75 0.37
C LYS A 209 15.27 8.96 0.18
N LEU A 210 14.64 9.81 0.99
CA LEU A 210 13.19 10.04 0.96
C LEU A 210 12.72 10.53 -0.40
N GLU A 211 13.50 11.40 -1.07
CA GLU A 211 13.12 11.95 -2.38
C GLU A 211 12.99 10.87 -3.45
N ALA A 212 13.94 9.93 -3.51
CA ALA A 212 13.88 8.84 -4.48
C ALA A 212 12.63 7.97 -4.26
N PHE A 213 12.37 7.60 -3.01
CA PHE A 213 11.20 6.80 -2.61
C PHE A 213 9.87 7.53 -2.88
N ALA A 214 9.79 8.83 -2.59
CA ALA A 214 8.56 9.60 -2.67
C ALA A 214 8.26 10.18 -4.05
N SER A 215 9.30 10.46 -4.86
CA SER A 215 9.16 11.31 -6.05
C SER A 215 9.73 10.70 -7.33
N PHE A 216 10.68 9.77 -7.26
CA PHE A 216 11.37 9.26 -8.46
C PHE A 216 10.96 7.84 -8.82
N ASN A 217 11.11 6.90 -7.89
CA ASN A 217 10.96 5.46 -8.14
C ASN A 217 9.58 5.10 -8.72
N GLY A 218 8.52 5.69 -8.16
CA GLY A 218 7.15 5.48 -8.66
C GLY A 218 6.93 6.05 -10.07
N ALA A 219 7.34 7.30 -10.32
CA ALA A 219 7.22 7.93 -11.64
C ALA A 219 7.94 7.10 -12.71
N ASP A 220 9.17 6.68 -12.41
CA ASP A 220 10.00 5.88 -13.31
C ASP A 220 9.38 4.49 -13.60
N PHE A 221 8.85 3.80 -12.57
CA PHE A 221 8.21 2.49 -12.75
C PHE A 221 6.95 2.57 -13.61
N TYR A 222 6.13 3.60 -13.36
CA TYR A 222 4.91 3.89 -14.13
C TYR A 222 5.20 4.44 -15.54
N GLY A 223 6.45 4.84 -15.84
CA GLY A 223 6.81 5.46 -17.11
C GLY A 223 6.21 6.86 -17.28
N LEU A 224 6.03 7.58 -16.17
CA LEU A 224 5.49 8.93 -16.13
C LEU A 224 6.62 9.95 -15.88
N PRO A 225 6.47 11.20 -16.35
CA PRO A 225 7.44 12.25 -16.06
C PRO A 225 7.49 12.52 -14.56
N ARG A 226 8.69 12.77 -14.04
CA ARG A 226 8.89 13.26 -12.67
C ARG A 226 8.35 14.69 -12.56
N ASN A 227 7.84 15.02 -11.38
CA ASN A 227 7.41 16.38 -11.07
C ASN A 227 8.61 17.35 -11.10
N THR A 228 8.38 18.58 -11.55
CA THR A 228 9.40 19.65 -11.61
C THR A 228 9.30 20.66 -10.46
N GLY A 229 8.19 20.63 -9.71
CA GLY A 229 8.00 21.44 -8.52
C GLY A 229 8.61 20.80 -7.27
N THR A 230 8.62 21.54 -6.17
CA THR A 230 9.19 21.12 -4.90
C THR A 230 8.22 21.34 -3.75
N VAL A 231 8.30 20.49 -2.73
CA VAL A 231 7.69 20.71 -1.41
C VAL A 231 8.79 20.88 -0.37
N THR A 232 8.52 21.62 0.70
CA THR A 232 9.49 21.81 1.79
C THR A 232 9.01 21.08 3.03
N LEU A 233 9.84 20.17 3.55
CA LEU A 233 9.63 19.57 4.87
C LEU A 233 10.56 20.26 5.87
N LYS A 234 9.97 20.87 6.89
CA LYS A 234 10.69 21.53 7.98
C LYS A 234 10.61 20.67 9.23
N LYS A 235 11.76 20.51 9.90
CA LYS A 235 11.83 19.87 11.23
C LYS A 235 11.26 20.83 12.28
N GLU A 236 9.94 20.83 12.38
CA GLU A 236 9.15 21.69 13.25
C GLU A 236 8.03 20.86 13.85
N THR A 237 7.98 20.81 15.17
CA THR A 237 6.94 20.06 15.86
C THR A 237 5.59 20.75 15.71
N TRP A 238 4.58 19.98 15.31
CA TRP A 238 3.18 20.42 15.29
C TRP A 238 2.27 19.27 15.69
N THR A 239 1.04 19.57 16.08
CA THR A 239 0.06 18.56 16.47
C THR A 239 -1.14 18.65 15.52
N PRO A 240 -1.51 17.58 14.81
CA PRO A 240 -2.71 17.56 13.99
C PRO A 240 -3.96 17.58 14.88
N PRO A 241 -5.09 18.09 14.37
CA PRO A 241 -6.36 18.01 15.08
C PRO A 241 -6.71 16.57 15.47
N GLU A 242 -7.44 16.40 16.58
CA GLU A 242 -7.93 15.08 16.98
C GLU A 242 -8.93 14.50 15.97
N SER A 243 -9.63 15.36 15.23
CA SER A 243 -10.54 14.94 14.18
C SER A 243 -10.70 15.97 13.06
N PHE A 244 -11.17 15.49 11.91
CA PHE A 244 -11.58 16.31 10.76
C PHE A 244 -13.06 16.07 10.46
N ALA A 245 -13.75 17.08 9.92
CA ALA A 245 -15.12 16.93 9.43
C ALA A 245 -15.17 15.99 8.20
N PHE A 246 -16.18 15.12 8.13
CA PHE A 246 -16.35 14.19 7.01
C PHE A 246 -17.81 13.82 6.79
N GLY A 247 -18.46 14.55 5.89
CA GLY A 247 -19.91 14.49 5.72
C GLY A 247 -20.61 14.82 7.04
N GLU A 248 -21.53 13.95 7.45
CA GLU A 248 -22.24 14.05 8.74
C GLU A 248 -21.43 13.44 9.91
N GLY A 249 -20.27 12.85 9.64
CA GLY A 249 -19.40 12.23 10.63
C GLY A 249 -18.08 12.97 10.85
N GLN A 250 -17.18 12.32 11.58
CA GLN A 250 -15.82 12.77 11.83
C GLN A 250 -14.81 11.72 11.36
N LEU A 251 -13.66 12.15 10.86
CA LEU A 251 -12.48 11.29 10.66
C LEU A 251 -11.52 11.50 11.83
N LYS A 252 -11.01 10.40 12.37
CA LYS A 252 -9.87 10.43 13.29
C LYS A 252 -8.62 10.00 12.53
N PRO A 253 -7.65 10.90 12.32
CA PRO A 253 -6.42 10.55 11.62
C PRO A 253 -5.57 9.57 12.44
N LEU A 254 -4.70 8.83 11.76
CA LEU A 254 -3.56 8.22 12.45
C LEU A 254 -2.73 9.36 13.08
N ARG A 255 -2.25 9.21 14.31
CA ARG A 255 -1.64 10.32 15.10
C ARG A 255 -2.61 11.45 15.48
N SER A 256 -3.91 11.17 15.56
CA SER A 256 -4.93 12.08 16.13
C SER A 256 -4.49 12.67 17.47
N GLY A 257 -4.26 13.99 17.51
CA GLY A 257 -3.82 14.71 18.70
C GLY A 257 -2.37 14.44 19.16
N GLU A 258 -1.60 13.63 18.43
CA GLU A 258 -0.22 13.27 18.76
C GLU A 258 0.77 14.15 17.96
N SER A 259 1.81 14.68 18.61
CA SER A 259 2.76 15.59 17.95
C SER A 259 3.57 14.91 16.84
N LEU A 260 3.72 15.56 15.69
CA LEU A 260 4.60 15.17 14.60
C LEU A 260 5.86 16.04 14.62
N ALA A 261 7.02 15.48 14.27
CA ALA A 261 8.32 16.15 14.31
C ALA A 261 8.66 16.92 13.02
N TRP A 262 7.96 16.62 11.94
CA TRP A 262 8.10 17.26 10.64
C TRP A 262 6.81 17.95 10.24
N ARG A 263 6.92 19.03 9.46
CA ARG A 263 5.81 19.80 8.91
C ARG A 263 6.08 20.14 7.45
N MET A 264 5.15 19.86 6.55
CA MET A 264 5.16 20.39 5.20
C MET A 264 4.74 21.87 5.22
N VAL A 265 5.54 22.75 4.61
CA VAL A 265 5.34 24.21 4.59
C VAL A 265 5.32 24.76 3.17
#